data_AF-W1YB16-F1
#
_entry.id   AF-W1YB16-F1
#
_cell.length_a   1.000
_cell.length_b   1.000
_cell.length_c   1.000
_cell.angle_alpha   90.00
_cell.angle_beta   90.00
_cell.angle_gamma   90.00
#
_symmetry.space_group_name_H-M   'P 1'
#
loop_
_entity.id
_entity.type
_entity.pdbx_description
1 polymer ?
#
loop_
_entity_poly.entity_id
_entity_poly.type
_entity_poly.pdbx_seq_one_letter_code
_entity_poly.pdbx_strand_id
1 'polypeptide(L)' 'NSFPQELLDKLVERANLPGYLGNCHSSGTVILDQLGEEHMKTGKPIFYTSADSVFQIACHEETFGLDKLYELCEIGSIG' A
#
# COMPACT_ATOMS: atom_id res chain seq x y z
N ASN A 1 6.78 2.76 -12.56
CA ASN A 1 6.72 3.49 -11.28
C ASN A 1 5.69 4.58 -11.39
N SER A 2 4.54 4.37 -10.78
CA SER A 2 3.36 5.23 -10.92
C SER A 2 3.36 6.41 -9.97
N PHE A 3 4.02 6.27 -8.81
CA PHE A 3 4.24 7.36 -7.86
C PHE A 3 5.75 7.55 -7.59
N PRO A 4 6.16 8.79 -7.29
CA PRO A 4 7.54 9.08 -6.92
C PRO A 4 7.88 8.33 -5.62
N GLN A 5 9.02 7.64 -5.62
CA GLN A 5 9.49 6.86 -4.46
C GLN A 5 9.56 7.73 -3.21
N GLU A 6 10.02 8.98 -3.30
CA GLU A 6 10.09 9.88 -2.15
C GLU A 6 8.74 10.09 -1.44
N LEU A 7 7.63 10.08 -2.18
CA LEU A 7 6.29 10.21 -1.59
C LEU A 7 5.89 8.92 -0.86
N LEU A 8 6.22 7.77 -1.44
CA LEU A 8 5.97 6.47 -0.82
C LEU A 8 6.85 6.26 0.41
N ASP A 9 8.12 6.61 0.35
CA ASP A 9 9.05 6.56 1.49
C ASP A 9 8.56 7.44 2.64
N LYS A 10 8.12 8.68 2.37
CA LYS A 10 7.52 9.54 3.40
C LYS A 10 6.27 8.93 4.02
N LEU A 11 5.43 8.27 3.21
CA LEU A 11 4.22 7.62 3.69
C LEU A 11 4.55 6.39 4.54
N VAL A 12 5.53 5.58 4.12
CA VAL A 12 6.05 4.41 4.84
C VAL A 12 6.68 4.82 6.16
N GLU A 13 7.47 5.88 6.18
CA GLU A 13 8.09 6.42 7.38
C GLU A 13 7.04 6.98 8.35
N ARG A 14 6.07 7.76 7.85
CA ARG A 14 4.97 8.31 8.66
C ARG A 14 4.05 7.24 9.23
N ALA A 15 3.66 6.26 8.43
CA ALA A 15 2.78 5.17 8.84
C ALA A 15 3.54 4.01 9.52
N ASN A 16 4.83 4.19 9.82
CA ASN A 16 5.70 3.22 10.49
C ASN A 16 5.63 1.81 9.86
N LEU A 17 5.68 1.78 8.54
CA LEU A 17 5.55 0.57 7.74
C LEU A 17 6.91 -0.11 7.56
N PRO A 18 6.96 -1.45 7.53
CA PRO A 18 8.20 -2.18 7.23
C PRO A 18 8.68 -2.03 5.77
N GLY A 19 7.95 -1.27 4.95
CA GLY A 19 8.17 -1.07 3.53
C GLY A 19 6.86 -1.12 2.76
N TYR A 20 6.94 -1.35 1.46
CA TYR A 20 5.79 -1.54 0.58
C TYR A 20 6.13 -2.50 -0.56
N LEU A 21 5.09 -3.06 -1.19
CA LEU A 21 5.18 -3.90 -2.37
C LEU A 21 4.45 -3.21 -3.54
N GLY A 22 4.92 -3.43 -4.77
CA GLY A 22 4.28 -2.86 -5.97
C GLY A 22 4.87 -1.51 -6.41
N ASN A 23 4.05 -0.46 -6.44
CA ASN A 23 4.25 0.82 -7.15
C ASN A 23 4.10 0.73 -8.69
N CYS A 24 3.14 -0.09 -9.12
CA CYS A 24 2.83 -0.30 -10.54
C CYS A 24 1.36 -0.01 -10.83
N HIS A 25 1.09 0.17 -12.13
CA HIS A 25 -0.25 0.31 -12.65
C HIS A 25 -0.85 -1.09 -12.81
N SER A 26 -1.87 -1.42 -12.01
CA SER A 26 -2.50 -2.74 -12.04
C SER A 26 -3.92 -2.67 -11.46
N SER A 27 -4.72 -3.70 -11.73
CA SER A 27 -6.03 -3.84 -11.10
C SER A 27 -5.87 -4.44 -9.70
N GLY A 28 -6.74 -4.05 -8.76
CA GLY A 28 -6.71 -4.54 -7.39
C GLY A 28 -6.72 -6.06 -7.29
N THR A 29 -7.57 -6.74 -8.07
CA THR A 29 -7.62 -8.21 -8.12
C THR A 29 -6.32 -8.84 -8.63
N VAL A 30 -5.71 -8.26 -9.68
CA VAL A 30 -4.49 -8.81 -10.29
C VAL A 30 -3.29 -8.65 -9.36
N ILE A 31 -3.15 -7.48 -8.73
CA ILE A 31 -2.01 -7.22 -7.86
C ILE A 31 -2.13 -7.94 -6.50
N LEU A 32 -3.35 -8.15 -6.01
CA LEU A 32 -3.61 -9.01 -4.86
C LEU A 32 -3.25 -10.47 -5.13
N ASP A 33 -3.55 -11.00 -6.32
CA ASP A 33 -3.17 -12.36 -6.70
C ASP A 33 -1.64 -12.51 -6.80
N GLN A 34 -0.96 -11.50 -7.37
CA GLN A 34 0.49 -11.53 -7.57
C GLN A 34 1.30 -11.25 -6.30
N LEU A 35 0.89 -10.29 -5.49
CA LEU A 35 1.65 -9.78 -4.34
C LEU A 35 1.00 -10.07 -2.99
N GLY A 36 -0.22 -10.62 -2.97
CA GLY A 36 -0.95 -10.94 -1.73
C GLY A 36 -0.22 -11.97 -0.87
N GLU A 37 0.33 -13.02 -1.48
CA GLU A 37 1.16 -13.99 -0.74
C GLU A 37 2.40 -13.34 -0.12
N GLU A 38 3.07 -12.46 -0.86
CA GLU A 38 4.29 -11.80 -0.39
C GLU A 38 3.97 -10.76 0.69
N HIS A 39 2.85 -10.06 0.55
CA HIS A 39 2.28 -9.19 1.59
C HIS A 39 2.03 -9.99 2.87
N MET A 40 1.37 -11.14 2.79
CA MET A 40 1.10 -11.99 3.96
C MET A 40 2.39 -12.49 4.62
N LYS A 41 3.41 -12.85 3.83
CA LYS A 41 4.72 -13.33 4.34
C LYS A 41 5.56 -12.22 4.97
N THR A 42 5.51 -11.00 4.43
CA THR A 42 6.40 -9.89 4.84
C THR A 42 5.72 -8.85 5.73
N GLY A 43 4.39 -8.81 5.74
CA GLY A 43 3.59 -7.76 6.37
C GLY A 43 3.65 -6.39 5.66
N LYS A 44 4.18 -6.32 4.44
CA LYS A 44 4.35 -5.05 3.70
C LYS A 44 3.12 -4.74 2.84
N PRO A 45 2.48 -3.57 2.99
CA PRO A 45 1.30 -3.17 2.23
C PRO A 45 1.58 -3.11 0.73
N ILE A 46 0.54 -3.35 -0.09
CA ILE A 46 0.63 -3.36 -1.54
C ILE A 46 0.14 -2.01 -2.07
N PHE A 47 1.02 -1.27 -2.73
CA PHE A 47 0.72 0.02 -3.33
C PHE A 47 0.54 -0.12 -4.83
N TYR A 48 -0.59 0.36 -5.35
CA TYR A 48 -0.88 0.29 -6.78
C TYR A 48 -1.72 1.48 -7.24
N THR A 49 -1.70 1.74 -8.54
CA THR A 49 -2.59 2.73 -9.16
C THR A 49 -3.47 2.08 -10.20
N SER A 50 -4.68 2.59 -10.32
CA SER A 50 -5.56 2.33 -11.47
C SER A 50 -5.40 3.41 -12.54
N ALA A 51 -6.14 3.26 -13.65
CA ALA A 51 -6.09 4.19 -14.80
C ALA A 51 -6.42 5.64 -14.41
N ASP A 52 -7.26 5.83 -13.40
CA ASP A 52 -7.78 7.12 -13.00
C ASP A 52 -6.88 7.92 -12.04
N SER A 53 -5.56 7.70 -12.03
CA SER A 53 -4.60 8.38 -11.13
C SER A 53 -4.97 8.30 -9.64
N VAL A 54 -5.72 7.27 -9.25
CA VAL A 54 -6.09 7.01 -7.86
C VAL A 54 -5.07 6.06 -7.24
N PHE A 55 -4.40 6.53 -6.20
CA PHE A 55 -3.56 5.70 -5.34
C PHE A 55 -4.43 4.75 -4.52
N GLN A 56 -4.14 3.46 -4.60
CA GLN A 56 -4.82 2.43 -3.84
C GLN A 56 -3.82 1.62 -3.03
N ILE A 57 -4.26 1.26 -1.84
CA ILE A 57 -3.48 0.49 -0.89
C ILE A 57 -4.27 -0.78 -0.59
N ALA A 58 -3.64 -1.93 -0.80
CA ALA A 58 -4.18 -3.24 -0.45
C ALA A 58 -3.40 -3.82 0.72
N CYS A 59 -4.11 -4.12 1.81
CA CYS A 59 -3.57 -4.73 3.02
C CYS A 59 -4.52 -5.82 3.51
N HIS A 60 -3.97 -6.94 3.95
CA HIS A 60 -4.73 -7.97 4.63
C HIS A 60 -4.92 -7.58 6.10
N GLU A 61 -6.16 -7.53 6.57
CA GLU A 61 -6.49 -7.07 7.92
C GLU A 61 -5.79 -7.88 9.03
N GLU A 62 -5.68 -9.21 8.88
CA GLU A 62 -5.03 -10.05 9.88
C GLU A 62 -3.50 -9.89 9.91
N THR A 63 -2.89 -9.55 8.78
CA THR A 63 -1.43 -9.40 8.68
C THR A 63 -1.00 -7.98 9.03
N PHE A 64 -1.77 -7.00 8.56
CA PHE A 64 -1.44 -5.59 8.63
C PHE A 64 -1.96 -4.94 9.91
N GLY A 65 -3.09 -5.42 10.43
CA GLY A 65 -3.76 -4.87 11.60
C GLY A 65 -4.67 -3.69 11.24
N LEU A 66 -5.85 -3.69 11.86
CA LEU A 66 -6.87 -2.64 11.69
C LEU A 66 -6.39 -1.25 12.12
N ASP A 67 -5.65 -1.16 13.23
CA ASP A 67 -5.08 0.10 13.75
C ASP A 67 -4.18 0.78 12.71
N LYS A 68 -3.26 0.04 12.09
CA LYS A 68 -2.37 0.57 11.06
C LYS A 68 -3.13 1.01 9.82
N LEU A 69 -4.23 0.33 9.50
CA LEU A 69 -5.11 0.67 8.38
C LEU A 69 -5.81 2.01 8.63
N TYR A 70 -6.25 2.26 9.87
CA TYR A 70 -6.78 3.55 10.28
C TYR A 70 -5.72 4.66 10.25
N GLU A 71 -4.52 4.43 10.78
CA GLU A 71 -3.40 5.39 10.69
C GLU A 71 -3.08 5.73 9.23
N LEU A 72 -3.00 4.73 8.35
CA LEU A 72 -2.78 4.95 6.91
C LEU A 72 -3.87 5.78 6.27
N CYS A 73 -5.13 5.53 6.64
CA CYS A 73 -6.27 6.26 6.13
C CYS A 73 -6.21 7.72 6.58
N GLU A 74 -5.87 7.98 7.85
CA GLU A 74 -5.67 9.34 8.37
C GLU A 74 -4.50 10.05 7.68
N ILE A 75 -3.35 9.38 7.52
CA ILE A 75 -2.17 9.95 6.86
C ILE A 75 -2.45 10.25 5.39
N GLY A 76 -3.21 9.38 4.70
CA GLY A 76 -3.63 9.58 3.31
C GLY A 76 -4.73 10.64 3.14
N SER A 77 -5.53 10.91 4.19
CA SER A 77 -6.58 11.93 4.19
C SER A 77 -6.08 13.33 4.45
N ILE A 78 -4.81 13.52 4.83
CA ILE A 78 -4.17 14.83 4.91
C ILE A 78 -3.82 15.28 3.48
N GLY A 79 -4.85 15.74 2.77
CA GLY A 79 -4.75 16.59 1.58
C GLY A 79 -4.73 18.07 1.97
#